data_AF-A0A932X2T2-F1
#
_entry.id   AF-A0A932X2T2-F1
#
_cell.length_a   1.000
_cell.length_b   1.000
_cell.length_c   1.000
_cell.angle_alpha   90.00
_cell.angle_beta   90.00
_cell.angle_gamma   90.00
#
_symmetry.space_group_name_H-M   'P 1'
#
loop_
_entity.id
_entity.type
_entity.pdbx_description
1 polymer ?
#
loop_
_entity_poly.entity_id
_entity_poly.type
_entity_poly.pdbx_seq_one_letter_code
_entity_poly.pdbx_strand_id
1 'polypeptide(L)'
;MRRWSLLAALVWQAAGACAAAPGERILVAVDEWPRAVKPLVYANALGGHWDGAWHPPEACGRRLRPGLEGPLISLTEGVVGRYRVVAVEPPSTDPPDEGTIYARGEITLDGRKPFRYPLLALLGATADPSWRVTSYSLTHKTYLALARAFLTANGVSAASAARLHLRQLLATELERDGRREVLTAFSSSAGDYILPPLERKGDFWGLTLRYVPRGSANARTRPFFLQVIRSDETVPEQTLVVGILDVNGDGTAEIVTRSAYYEGWAYQLWQWKGGKLTVVSSWGAGV
;
A
#
# COMPACT_ATOMS: atom_id res chain seq x y z
N MET A 1 -62.60 22.25 25.53
CA MET A 1 -61.67 21.33 24.83
C MET A 1 -60.56 22.16 24.18
N ARG A 2 -59.40 22.30 24.82
CA ARG A 2 -58.25 23.08 24.32
C ARG A 2 -57.21 22.11 23.75
N ARG A 3 -56.92 22.21 22.46
CA ARG A 3 -55.85 21.44 21.78
C ARG A 3 -54.50 22.07 22.12
N TRP A 4 -53.60 21.27 22.69
CA TRP A 4 -52.19 21.60 22.86
C TRP A 4 -51.42 21.09 21.64
N SER A 5 -50.74 22.00 20.95
CA SER A 5 -49.82 21.70 19.86
C SER A 5 -48.43 21.45 20.45
N LEU A 6 -47.96 20.21 20.40
CA LEU A 6 -46.59 19.84 20.76
C LEU A 6 -45.66 20.18 19.58
N LEU A 7 -44.94 21.29 19.71
CA LEU A 7 -43.74 21.58 18.90
C LEU A 7 -42.59 20.72 19.45
N ALA A 8 -42.25 19.65 18.73
CA ALA A 8 -41.03 18.90 18.97
C ALA A 8 -39.84 19.72 18.42
N ALA A 9 -39.07 20.34 19.31
CA ALA A 9 -37.77 20.90 18.97
C ALA A 9 -36.79 19.73 18.71
N LEU A 10 -36.44 19.51 17.44
CA LEU A 10 -35.33 18.64 17.07
C LEU A 10 -34.04 19.34 17.50
N VAL A 11 -33.47 18.93 18.64
CA VAL A 11 -32.12 19.31 19.03
C VAL A 11 -31.15 18.49 18.18
N TRP A 12 -30.57 19.12 17.16
CA TRP A 12 -29.39 18.60 16.47
C TRP A 12 -28.23 18.62 17.48
N GLN A 13 -27.97 17.49 18.13
CA GLN A 13 -26.69 17.30 18.82
C GLN A 13 -25.61 17.32 17.75
N ALA A 14 -24.75 18.33 17.77
CA ALA A 14 -23.51 18.32 17.01
C ALA A 14 -22.78 17.02 17.35
N ALA A 15 -22.61 16.15 16.36
CA ALA A 15 -21.86 14.91 16.49
C ALA A 15 -20.45 15.29 16.96
N GLY A 16 -20.19 15.09 18.26
CA GLY A 16 -18.85 15.23 18.82
C GLY A 16 -17.91 14.35 17.99
N ALA A 17 -16.80 14.93 17.53
CA ALA A 17 -15.80 14.21 16.76
C ALA A 17 -15.41 12.92 17.51
N CYS A 18 -15.83 11.78 16.97
CA CYS A 18 -15.55 10.48 17.58
C CYS A 18 -14.09 10.14 17.27
N ALA A 19 -13.19 10.49 18.19
CA ALA A 19 -11.77 10.21 18.04
C ALA A 19 -11.50 8.70 17.93
N ALA A 20 -10.37 8.34 17.31
CA ALA A 20 -9.82 6.99 17.40
C ALA A 20 -9.66 6.57 18.87
N ALA A 21 -9.88 5.29 19.20
CA ALA A 21 -9.44 4.80 20.49
C ALA A 21 -7.91 4.99 20.60
N PRO A 22 -7.35 5.35 21.77
CA PRO A 22 -5.92 5.53 21.90
C PRO A 22 -5.14 4.31 21.37
N GLY A 23 -4.25 4.54 20.40
CA GLY A 23 -3.45 3.47 19.79
C GLY A 23 -4.12 2.71 18.64
N GLU A 24 -5.36 3.03 18.27
CA GLU A 24 -6.01 2.48 17.07
C GLU A 24 -5.50 3.15 15.80
N ARG A 25 -4.88 2.38 14.91
CA ARG A 25 -4.34 2.85 13.64
C ARG A 25 -4.83 1.96 12.51
N ILE A 26 -5.64 2.51 11.61
CA ILE A 26 -6.22 1.77 10.48
C ILE A 26 -5.62 2.32 9.19
N LEU A 27 -4.91 1.46 8.46
CA LEU A 27 -4.40 1.80 7.15
C LEU A 27 -5.50 1.60 6.11
N VAL A 28 -5.74 2.61 5.28
CA VAL A 28 -6.64 2.51 4.14
C VAL A 28 -5.91 2.86 2.83
N ALA A 29 -6.24 2.14 1.76
CA ALA A 29 -5.94 2.57 0.40
C ALA A 29 -7.03 3.54 -0.04
N VAL A 30 -6.64 4.73 -0.51
CA VAL A 30 -7.58 5.70 -1.05
C VAL A 30 -7.62 5.48 -2.56
N ASP A 31 -8.58 4.66 -2.98
CA ASP A 31 -8.80 4.34 -4.38
C ASP A 31 -9.49 5.51 -5.06
N GLU A 32 -8.70 6.26 -5.82
CA GLU A 32 -9.07 6.89 -7.11
C GLU A 32 -7.91 7.79 -7.52
N TRP A 33 -7.45 7.63 -8.76
CA TRP A 33 -6.61 8.64 -9.38
C TRP A 33 -7.51 9.88 -9.54
N PRO A 34 -7.17 11.06 -9.00
CA PRO A 34 -8.04 12.23 -9.05
C PRO A 34 -8.04 12.79 -10.48
N ARG A 35 -8.67 12.07 -11.42
CA ARG A 35 -8.89 12.53 -12.80
C ARG A 35 -10.07 13.51 -12.87
N ALA A 36 -10.89 13.57 -11.83
CA ALA A 36 -11.90 14.60 -11.65
C ALA A 36 -12.03 14.93 -10.16
N VAL A 37 -12.15 16.23 -9.87
CA VAL A 37 -12.32 16.80 -8.52
C VAL A 37 -13.68 16.39 -7.95
N LYS A 38 -13.85 15.11 -7.60
CA LYS A 38 -14.92 14.69 -6.70
C LYS A 38 -14.41 14.90 -5.28
N PRO A 39 -15.13 15.66 -4.43
CA PRO A 39 -14.69 15.90 -3.05
C PRO A 39 -14.73 14.63 -2.21
N LEU A 40 -15.46 13.61 -2.66
CA LEU A 40 -15.60 12.32 -1.99
C LEU A 40 -14.91 11.22 -2.78
N VAL A 41 -14.08 10.46 -2.08
CA VAL A 41 -13.33 9.30 -2.59
C VAL A 41 -13.58 8.09 -1.71
N TYR A 42 -13.55 6.91 -2.32
CA TYR A 42 -13.64 5.66 -1.59
C TYR A 42 -12.28 5.25 -1.04
N ALA A 43 -12.30 4.61 0.12
CA ALA A 43 -11.12 4.02 0.71
C ALA A 43 -11.45 2.66 1.33
N ASN A 44 -10.51 1.74 1.19
CA ASN A 44 -10.62 0.38 1.68
C ASN A 44 -9.60 0.13 2.76
N ALA A 45 -10.03 -0.49 3.86
CA ALA A 45 -9.10 -0.91 4.91
C ALA A 45 -8.15 -1.97 4.34
N LEU A 46 -6.85 -1.74 4.52
CA LEU A 46 -5.81 -2.71 4.16
C LEU A 46 -5.37 -3.56 5.36
N GLY A 47 -5.75 -3.14 6.57
CA GLY A 47 -5.30 -3.69 7.83
C GLY A 47 -5.09 -2.59 8.86
N GLY A 48 -4.76 -2.98 10.09
CA GLY A 48 -4.59 -2.02 11.17
C GLY A 48 -3.93 -2.65 12.38
N HIS A 49 -3.58 -1.79 13.33
CA HIS A 49 -2.93 -2.19 14.56
C HIS A 49 -3.61 -1.51 15.74
N TRP A 50 -4.00 -2.30 16.74
CA TRP A 50 -4.50 -1.83 18.03
C TRP A 50 -4.36 -2.97 19.06
N ASP A 51 -4.34 -2.60 20.34
CA ASP A 51 -4.17 -3.53 21.45
C ASP A 51 -2.95 -4.46 21.32
N GLY A 52 -1.88 -3.96 20.67
CA GLY A 52 -0.63 -4.70 20.46
C GLY A 52 -0.70 -5.82 19.42
N ALA A 53 -1.74 -5.85 18.58
CA ALA A 53 -1.93 -6.88 17.57
C ALA A 53 -2.27 -6.29 16.18
N TRP A 54 -1.88 -7.02 15.14
CA TRP A 54 -2.33 -6.79 13.77
C TRP A 54 -3.74 -7.33 13.56
N HIS A 55 -4.55 -6.58 12.82
CA HIS A 55 -5.92 -6.95 12.50
C HIS A 55 -6.16 -6.91 10.99
N PRO A 56 -6.97 -7.85 10.47
CA PRO A 56 -7.22 -7.97 9.04
C PRO A 56 -8.18 -6.87 8.53
N PRO A 57 -8.31 -6.71 7.21
CA PRO A 57 -9.14 -5.69 6.56
C PRO A 57 -10.58 -5.66 7.07
N GLU A 58 -11.20 -6.82 7.27
CA GLU A 58 -12.61 -6.95 7.66
C GLU A 58 -12.84 -6.43 9.09
N ALA A 59 -11.92 -6.73 10.00
CA ALA A 59 -11.96 -6.22 11.37
C ALA A 59 -11.77 -4.70 11.40
N CYS A 60 -10.87 -4.19 10.55
CA CYS A 60 -10.63 -2.76 10.40
C CYS A 60 -11.84 -2.04 9.80
N GLY A 61 -12.46 -2.61 8.76
CA GLY A 61 -13.65 -2.10 8.11
C GLY A 61 -14.80 -1.87 9.09
N ARG A 62 -15.01 -2.81 10.02
CA ARG A 62 -16.02 -2.69 11.09
C ARG A 62 -15.74 -1.58 12.11
N ARG A 63 -14.50 -1.07 12.18
CA ARG A 63 -14.12 0.04 13.07
C ARG A 63 -14.13 1.41 12.37
N LEU A 64 -14.26 1.44 11.04
CA LEU A 64 -14.45 2.68 10.31
C LEU A 64 -15.73 3.38 10.81
N ARG A 65 -15.68 4.71 10.90
CA ARG A 65 -16.81 5.55 11.34
C ARG A 65 -16.63 6.98 10.87
N PRO A 66 -17.74 7.72 10.62
CA PRO A 66 -17.68 9.14 10.30
C PRO A 66 -16.85 9.94 11.32
N GLY A 67 -16.04 10.86 10.81
CA GLY A 67 -15.14 11.70 11.61
C GLY A 67 -13.77 11.10 11.89
N LEU A 68 -13.57 9.79 11.67
CA LEU A 68 -12.25 9.18 11.72
C LEU A 68 -11.38 9.77 10.60
N GLU A 69 -10.16 10.19 10.94
CA GLU A 69 -9.28 10.86 9.99
C GLU A 69 -7.81 10.50 10.22
N GLY A 70 -6.98 10.81 9.24
CA GLY A 70 -5.55 10.57 9.30
C GLY A 70 -4.78 11.33 8.22
N PRO A 71 -3.44 11.38 8.33
CA PRO A 71 -2.58 11.89 7.28
C PRO A 71 -2.75 11.06 6.00
N LEU A 72 -2.83 11.75 4.88
CA LEU A 72 -2.80 11.18 3.54
C LEU A 72 -1.36 11.19 3.03
N ILE A 73 -0.89 10.04 2.56
CA ILE A 73 0.53 9.75 2.39
C ILE A 73 0.78 9.33 0.94
N SER A 74 1.78 9.95 0.34
CA SER A 74 2.36 9.58 -0.95
C SER A 74 3.71 8.92 -0.72
N LEU A 75 3.98 7.83 -1.44
CA LEU A 75 5.21 7.04 -1.30
C LEU A 75 6.50 7.88 -1.31
N THR A 76 6.60 8.88 -2.18
CA THR A 76 7.85 9.65 -2.37
C THR A 76 7.79 11.06 -1.80
N GLU A 77 6.60 11.54 -1.45
CA GLU A 77 6.40 12.93 -0.99
C GLU A 77 6.08 12.99 0.51
N GLY A 78 5.84 11.85 1.16
CA GLY A 78 5.46 11.80 2.57
C GLY A 78 4.01 12.19 2.77
N VAL A 79 3.71 12.96 3.82
CA VAL A 79 2.36 13.50 4.05
C VAL A 79 2.06 14.59 3.01
N VAL A 80 0.97 14.40 2.28
CA VAL A 80 0.51 15.30 1.20
C VAL A 80 -0.88 15.89 1.47
N GLY A 81 -1.45 15.57 2.63
CA GLY A 81 -2.78 16.03 3.00
C GLY A 81 -3.42 15.23 4.12
N ARG A 82 -4.75 15.22 4.14
CA ARG A 82 -5.58 14.46 5.09
C ARG A 82 -6.72 13.75 4.36
N TYR A 83 -7.10 12.60 4.90
CA TYR A 83 -8.33 11.91 4.54
C TYR A 83 -9.22 11.82 5.78
N ARG A 84 -10.50 12.16 5.62
CA ARG A 84 -11.52 12.11 6.68
C ARG A 84 -12.71 11.30 6.22
N VAL A 85 -13.06 10.26 6.96
CA VAL A 85 -14.25 9.44 6.72
C VAL A 85 -15.50 10.29 6.93
N VAL A 86 -16.35 10.37 5.91
CA VAL A 86 -17.65 11.04 5.94
C VAL A 86 -18.78 10.04 6.15
N ALA A 87 -18.68 8.88 5.49
CA ALA A 87 -19.65 7.79 5.59
C ALA A 87 -18.94 6.44 5.49
N VAL A 88 -19.61 5.40 5.99
CA VAL A 88 -19.19 4.01 5.86
C VAL A 88 -20.32 3.28 5.17
N GLU A 89 -20.00 2.61 4.07
CA GLU A 89 -20.98 1.86 3.29
C GLU A 89 -21.27 0.51 3.97
N PRO A 90 -22.45 -0.09 3.75
CA PRO A 90 -22.69 -1.47 4.16
C PRO A 90 -21.68 -2.42 3.48
N PRO A 91 -21.43 -3.61 4.04
CA PRO A 91 -20.62 -4.63 3.38
C PRO A 91 -21.11 -4.89 1.95
N SER A 92 -20.19 -4.93 0.99
CA SER A 92 -20.52 -5.21 -0.41
C SER A 92 -21.19 -6.58 -0.54
N THR A 93 -22.20 -6.66 -1.40
CA THR A 93 -22.82 -7.93 -1.82
C THR A 93 -22.33 -8.41 -3.18
N ASP A 94 -21.47 -7.62 -3.83
CA ASP A 94 -21.07 -7.85 -5.21
C ASP A 94 -19.73 -8.61 -5.24
N PRO A 95 -19.67 -9.80 -5.85
CA PRO A 95 -18.40 -10.43 -6.18
C PRO A 95 -17.58 -9.54 -7.12
N PRO A 96 -16.25 -9.47 -6.97
CA PRO A 96 -15.41 -10.24 -6.06
C PRO A 96 -15.22 -9.63 -4.66
N ASP A 97 -15.88 -8.50 -4.38
CA ASP A 97 -15.65 -7.69 -3.18
C ASP A 97 -16.58 -8.03 -2.02
N GLU A 98 -17.31 -9.15 -2.09
CA GLU A 98 -18.32 -9.54 -1.10
C GLU A 98 -17.78 -9.47 0.34
N GLY A 99 -18.48 -8.75 1.21
CA GLY A 99 -18.09 -8.51 2.60
C GLY A 99 -17.14 -7.34 2.83
N THR A 100 -16.58 -6.72 1.78
CA THR A 100 -15.71 -5.54 1.90
C THR A 100 -16.52 -4.33 2.39
N ILE A 101 -15.99 -3.61 3.37
CA ILE A 101 -16.58 -2.37 3.91
C ILE A 101 -15.77 -1.17 3.41
N TYR A 102 -16.43 -0.31 2.64
CA TYR A 102 -15.82 0.89 2.06
C TYR A 102 -16.08 2.11 2.96
N ALA A 103 -15.05 2.92 3.19
CA ALA A 103 -15.22 4.28 3.68
C ALA A 103 -15.37 5.25 2.50
N ARG A 104 -16.32 6.16 2.58
CA ARG A 104 -16.39 7.33 1.71
C ARG A 104 -15.91 8.53 2.50
N GLY A 105 -14.94 9.26 1.97
CA GLY A 105 -14.27 10.32 2.71
C GLY A 105 -13.87 11.52 1.88
N GLU A 106 -13.58 12.61 2.58
CA GLU A 106 -13.06 13.85 2.01
C GLU A 106 -11.53 13.83 2.02
N ILE A 107 -10.93 14.27 0.92
CA ILE A 107 -9.50 14.55 0.84
C ILE A 107 -9.28 16.06 0.93
N THR A 108 -8.32 16.47 1.77
CA THR A 108 -7.67 17.78 1.69
C THR A 108 -6.22 17.57 1.26
N LEU A 109 -5.78 18.21 0.16
CA LEU A 109 -4.40 18.11 -0.32
C LEU A 109 -3.64 19.42 -0.10
N ASP A 110 -2.36 19.28 0.25
CA ASP A 110 -1.40 20.39 0.37
C ASP A 110 -0.85 20.76 -1.02
N GLY A 111 -1.76 21.11 -1.94
CA GLY A 111 -1.47 21.46 -3.32
C GLY A 111 -2.08 20.49 -4.34
N ARG A 112 -1.91 20.82 -5.63
CA ARG A 112 -2.42 20.01 -6.74
C ARG A 112 -1.25 19.43 -7.51
N LYS A 113 -0.99 18.14 -7.31
CA LYS A 113 -0.04 17.37 -8.13
C LYS A 113 -0.64 16.01 -8.47
N PRO A 114 -0.43 15.51 -9.69
CA PRO A 114 -0.73 14.12 -10.00
C PRO A 114 0.25 13.24 -9.23
N PHE A 115 -0.27 12.27 -8.47
CA PHE A 115 0.55 11.27 -7.80
C PHE A 115 0.78 10.08 -8.72
N ARG A 116 2.01 9.57 -8.70
CA ARG A 116 2.40 8.40 -9.50
C ARG A 116 1.84 7.08 -8.94
N TYR A 117 1.64 7.01 -7.64
CA TYR A 117 1.20 5.83 -6.91
C TYR A 117 -0.11 6.13 -6.18
N PRO A 118 -0.90 5.10 -5.82
CA PRO A 118 -2.05 5.26 -4.93
C PRO A 118 -1.66 6.00 -3.65
N LEU A 119 -2.59 6.78 -3.13
CA LEU A 119 -2.44 7.42 -1.83
C LEU A 119 -2.93 6.48 -0.74
N LEU A 120 -2.27 6.54 0.41
CA LEU A 120 -2.65 5.79 1.60
C LEU A 120 -3.04 6.75 2.71
N ALA A 121 -4.00 6.39 3.55
CA ALA A 121 -4.26 7.15 4.77
C ALA A 121 -4.12 6.26 6.00
N LEU A 122 -3.47 6.80 7.05
CA LEU A 122 -3.36 6.12 8.34
C LEU A 122 -4.31 6.75 9.34
N LEU A 123 -5.53 6.24 9.36
CA LEU A 123 -6.61 6.72 10.21
C LEU A 123 -6.28 6.50 11.70
N GLY A 124 -6.59 7.49 12.53
CA GLY A 124 -6.32 7.48 13.97
C GLY A 124 -4.88 7.84 14.36
N ALA A 125 -3.97 8.01 13.39
CA ALA A 125 -2.63 8.51 13.66
C ALA A 125 -2.63 10.03 13.94
N THR A 126 -2.04 10.42 15.06
CA THR A 126 -1.86 11.83 15.46
C THR A 126 -0.47 12.38 15.13
N ALA A 127 0.52 11.49 14.96
CA ALA A 127 1.87 11.82 14.53
C ALA A 127 2.08 11.50 13.05
N ASP A 128 3.05 12.17 12.41
CA ASP A 128 3.48 11.91 11.04
C ASP A 128 4.03 10.46 10.91
N PRO A 129 3.33 9.57 10.20
CA PRO A 129 3.76 8.19 10.03
C PRO A 129 4.63 8.01 8.77
N SER A 130 4.85 9.07 8.00
CA SER A 130 5.53 8.99 6.72
C SER A 130 7.00 8.63 6.86
N TRP A 131 7.49 7.91 5.85
CA TRP A 131 8.88 7.51 5.78
C TRP A 131 9.61 8.26 4.68
N ARG A 132 10.90 8.55 4.90
CA ARG A 132 11.71 9.18 3.87
C ARG A 132 12.06 8.17 2.80
N VAL A 133 11.59 8.40 1.58
CA VAL A 133 11.87 7.54 0.43
C VAL A 133 12.62 8.32 -0.64
N THR A 134 13.75 7.77 -1.10
CA THR A 134 14.52 8.32 -2.21
C THR A 134 14.35 7.44 -3.43
N SER A 135 13.85 8.00 -4.53
CA SER A 135 13.79 7.32 -5.83
C SER A 135 15.10 7.50 -6.60
N TYR A 136 15.59 6.45 -7.24
CA TYR A 136 16.74 6.50 -8.14
C TYR A 136 16.35 6.23 -9.59
N SER A 137 17.29 6.49 -10.50
CA SER A 137 17.14 6.17 -11.92
C SER A 137 16.92 4.67 -12.14
N LEU A 138 15.99 4.34 -13.04
CA LEU A 138 15.73 2.96 -13.47
C LEU A 138 16.83 2.40 -14.38
N THR A 139 17.79 3.22 -14.79
CA THR A 139 18.99 2.79 -15.55
C THR A 139 20.22 2.61 -14.64
N HIS A 140 20.03 2.54 -13.31
CA HIS A 140 21.13 2.41 -12.36
C HIS A 140 21.91 1.11 -12.56
N LYS A 141 23.14 1.22 -13.09
CA LYS A 141 23.97 0.07 -13.51
C LYS A 141 24.19 -0.97 -12.42
N THR A 142 24.50 -0.54 -11.18
CA THR A 142 24.71 -1.46 -10.05
C THR A 142 23.47 -2.30 -9.74
N TYR A 143 22.28 -1.69 -9.65
CA TYR A 143 21.06 -2.42 -9.33
C TYR A 143 20.55 -3.27 -10.49
N LEU A 144 20.79 -2.87 -11.73
CA LEU A 144 20.60 -3.74 -12.90
C LEU A 144 21.48 -5.00 -12.81
N ALA A 145 22.77 -4.85 -12.47
CA ALA A 145 23.67 -5.98 -12.31
C ALA A 145 23.25 -6.89 -11.14
N LEU A 146 22.85 -6.32 -10.01
CA LEU A 146 22.37 -7.08 -8.84
C LEU A 146 21.06 -7.83 -9.12
N ALA A 147 20.08 -7.19 -9.79
CA ALA A 147 18.84 -7.84 -10.18
C ALA A 147 19.09 -8.97 -11.18
N ARG A 148 20.01 -8.77 -12.15
CA ARG A 148 20.43 -9.82 -13.08
C ARG A 148 21.09 -11.01 -12.38
N ALA A 149 21.99 -10.75 -11.43
CA ALA A 149 22.62 -11.80 -10.62
C ALA A 149 21.59 -12.55 -9.79
N PHE A 150 20.62 -11.85 -9.20
CA PHE A 150 19.50 -12.44 -8.48
C PHE A 150 18.66 -13.35 -9.39
N LEU A 151 18.30 -12.89 -10.59
CA LEU A 151 17.55 -13.67 -11.57
C LEU A 151 18.30 -14.96 -11.97
N THR A 152 19.58 -14.85 -12.30
CA THR A 152 20.41 -16.02 -12.65
C THR A 152 20.52 -17.01 -11.49
N ALA A 153 20.70 -16.52 -10.26
CA ALA A 153 20.73 -17.37 -9.06
C ALA A 153 19.39 -18.09 -8.80
N ASN A 154 18.29 -17.59 -9.34
CA ASN A 154 16.95 -18.19 -9.24
C ASN A 154 16.52 -18.92 -10.53
N GLY A 155 17.48 -19.29 -11.39
CA GLY A 155 17.23 -20.15 -12.56
C GLY A 155 16.61 -19.44 -13.77
N VAL A 156 16.57 -18.11 -13.78
CA VAL A 156 16.16 -17.36 -14.99
C VAL A 156 17.30 -17.38 -15.99
N SER A 157 17.00 -17.82 -17.21
CA SER A 157 18.01 -17.94 -18.29
C SER A 157 18.67 -16.59 -18.61
N ALA A 158 19.93 -16.63 -19.04
CA ALA A 158 20.67 -15.42 -19.43
C ALA A 158 19.95 -14.62 -20.53
N ALA A 159 19.33 -15.32 -21.50
CA ALA A 159 18.54 -14.70 -22.56
C ALA A 159 17.29 -13.98 -22.03
N SER A 160 16.60 -14.57 -21.05
CA SER A 160 15.48 -13.90 -20.39
C SER A 160 15.94 -12.70 -19.56
N ALA A 161 16.98 -12.88 -18.74
CA ALA A 161 17.54 -11.82 -17.92
C ALA A 161 18.14 -10.65 -18.75
N ALA A 162 18.45 -10.87 -20.04
CA ALA A 162 18.85 -9.82 -20.97
C ALA A 162 17.77 -8.75 -21.17
N ARG A 163 16.50 -9.10 -21.02
CA ARG A 163 15.34 -8.21 -21.17
C ARG A 163 14.94 -7.51 -19.87
N LEU A 164 15.80 -7.56 -18.85
CA LEU A 164 15.56 -6.92 -17.56
C LEU A 164 15.37 -5.41 -17.68
N HIS A 165 14.29 -4.92 -17.09
CA HIS A 165 13.98 -3.52 -16.82
C HIS A 165 13.79 -3.32 -15.32
N LEU A 166 14.41 -2.28 -14.75
CA LEU A 166 13.99 -1.81 -13.42
C LEU A 166 12.69 -1.04 -13.56
N ARG A 167 11.78 -1.27 -12.63
CA ARG A 167 10.42 -0.71 -12.60
C ARG A 167 10.25 0.26 -11.45
N GLN A 168 10.98 0.00 -10.36
CA GLN A 168 11.08 0.85 -9.21
C GLN A 168 12.43 0.63 -8.53
N LEU A 169 13.07 1.71 -8.08
CA LEU A 169 14.29 1.65 -7.29
C LEU A 169 14.21 2.70 -6.18
N LEU A 170 13.94 2.24 -4.96
CA LEU A 170 13.71 3.10 -3.79
C LEU A 170 14.75 2.80 -2.72
N ALA A 171 15.30 3.82 -2.07
CA ALA A 171 15.99 3.67 -0.80
C ALA A 171 15.25 4.34 0.35
N THR A 172 15.34 3.72 1.51
CA THR A 172 14.74 4.21 2.75
C THR A 172 15.49 3.63 3.96
N GLU A 173 15.21 4.10 5.18
CA GLU A 173 15.79 3.60 6.43
C GLU A 173 14.68 2.98 7.27
N LEU A 174 14.33 1.71 7.01
CA LEU A 174 13.15 1.05 7.60
C LEU A 174 13.18 1.04 9.13
N GLU A 175 14.37 0.91 9.72
CA GLU A 175 14.59 0.81 11.18
C GLU A 175 15.13 2.11 11.80
N ARG A 176 15.29 3.20 11.02
CA ARG A 176 15.85 4.51 11.45
C ARG A 176 17.20 4.41 12.18
N ASP A 177 18.04 3.47 11.79
CA ASP A 177 19.33 3.23 12.42
C ASP A 177 20.53 3.76 11.60
N GLY A 178 20.24 4.61 10.61
CA GLY A 178 21.22 5.19 9.68
C GLY A 178 21.65 4.26 8.54
N ARG A 179 21.11 3.03 8.46
CA ARG A 179 21.35 2.11 7.34
C ARG A 179 20.17 2.16 6.39
N ARG A 180 20.48 2.13 5.09
CA ARG A 180 19.48 2.19 4.04
C ARG A 180 19.19 0.81 3.48
N GLU A 181 17.92 0.48 3.43
CA GLU A 181 17.39 -0.60 2.64
C GLU A 181 17.03 -0.11 1.24
N VAL A 182 17.17 -0.99 0.27
CA VAL A 182 16.86 -0.69 -1.13
C VAL A 182 15.87 -1.68 -1.70
N LEU A 183 14.70 -1.17 -2.08
CA LEU A 183 13.62 -1.90 -2.72
C LEU A 183 13.79 -1.80 -4.23
N THR A 184 13.84 -2.94 -4.90
CA THR A 184 14.01 -3.03 -6.36
C THR A 184 12.89 -3.87 -6.96
N ALA A 185 11.97 -3.22 -7.68
CA ALA A 185 11.00 -3.88 -8.55
C ALA A 185 11.57 -3.98 -9.96
N PHE A 186 11.40 -5.13 -10.61
CA PHE A 186 11.96 -5.39 -11.94
C PHE A 186 11.11 -6.38 -12.75
N SER A 187 11.31 -6.37 -14.06
CA SER A 187 10.56 -7.19 -15.01
C SER A 187 11.31 -7.46 -16.30
N SER A 188 10.82 -8.43 -17.09
CA SER A 188 11.24 -8.64 -18.48
C SER A 188 10.47 -7.78 -19.50
N SER A 189 9.37 -7.17 -19.07
CA SER A 189 8.52 -6.32 -19.89
C SER A 189 8.77 -4.83 -19.62
N ALA A 190 8.94 -4.04 -20.68
CA ALA A 190 8.96 -2.58 -20.61
C ALA A 190 7.55 -1.96 -20.53
N GLY A 191 6.49 -2.75 -20.76
CA GLY A 191 5.09 -2.29 -20.86
C GLY A 191 4.53 -1.73 -19.55
N ASP A 192 3.33 -1.16 -19.61
CA ASP A 192 2.71 -0.48 -18.46
C ASP A 192 2.23 -1.45 -17.36
N TYR A 193 2.10 -0.91 -16.16
CA TYR A 193 1.72 -1.65 -14.96
C TYR A 193 0.27 -2.19 -14.97
N ILE A 194 -0.60 -1.54 -15.74
CA ILE A 194 -2.06 -1.75 -15.67
C ILE A 194 -2.52 -2.83 -16.66
N LEU A 195 -1.80 -3.03 -17.76
CA LEU A 195 -2.12 -4.02 -18.78
C LEU A 195 -0.82 -4.73 -19.17
N PRO A 196 -0.40 -5.76 -18.42
CA PRO A 196 0.73 -6.56 -18.84
C PRO A 196 0.49 -7.05 -20.28
N PRO A 197 1.46 -6.89 -21.20
CA PRO A 197 1.36 -7.54 -22.50
C PRO A 197 1.22 -9.05 -22.31
N LEU A 198 0.72 -9.78 -23.32
CA LEU A 198 0.75 -11.24 -23.32
C LEU A 198 2.17 -11.72 -23.02
N GLU A 199 2.38 -12.23 -21.80
CA GLU A 199 3.69 -12.67 -21.35
C GLU A 199 4.02 -14.03 -21.97
N ARG A 200 5.30 -14.20 -22.28
CA ARG A 200 5.85 -15.40 -22.92
C ARG A 200 6.60 -16.20 -21.88
N LYS A 201 6.75 -17.51 -22.12
CA LYS A 201 7.64 -18.36 -21.34
C LYS A 201 9.02 -17.71 -21.17
N GLY A 202 9.47 -17.60 -19.93
CA GLY A 202 10.71 -16.92 -19.54
C GLY A 202 10.56 -15.44 -19.22
N ASP A 203 9.37 -14.86 -19.37
CA ASP A 203 9.06 -13.58 -18.73
C ASP A 203 9.09 -13.69 -17.21
N PHE A 204 9.33 -12.55 -16.56
CA PHE A 204 9.41 -12.49 -15.12
C PHE A 204 9.00 -11.13 -14.58
N TRP A 205 8.53 -11.16 -13.34
CA TRP A 205 8.36 -10.00 -12.48
C TRP A 205 8.93 -10.31 -11.09
N GLY A 206 9.50 -9.32 -10.42
CA GLY A 206 10.04 -9.51 -9.08
C GLY A 206 10.17 -8.23 -8.29
N LEU A 207 10.13 -8.38 -6.96
CA LEU A 207 10.40 -7.33 -5.99
C LEU A 207 11.37 -7.86 -4.94
N THR A 208 12.44 -7.12 -4.70
CA THR A 208 13.48 -7.50 -3.74
C THR A 208 13.79 -6.39 -2.77
N LEU A 209 14.17 -6.76 -1.55
CA LEU A 209 14.76 -5.91 -0.53
C LEU A 209 16.24 -6.23 -0.40
N ARG A 210 17.10 -5.24 -0.61
CA ARG A 210 18.51 -5.31 -0.26
C ARG A 210 18.74 -4.55 1.04
N TYR A 211 19.42 -5.19 1.99
CA TYR A 211 19.69 -4.62 3.33
C TYR A 211 21.05 -5.07 3.84
N VAL A 212 21.58 -4.39 4.86
CA VAL A 212 22.82 -4.78 5.54
C VAL A 212 22.47 -5.22 6.97
N PRO A 213 22.55 -6.51 7.33
CA PRO A 213 22.24 -6.98 8.68
C PRO A 213 23.10 -6.29 9.75
N ARG A 214 22.57 -6.16 10.97
CA ARG A 214 23.33 -5.54 12.08
C ARG A 214 24.58 -6.36 12.39
N GLY A 215 25.71 -5.67 12.52
CA GLY A 215 27.02 -6.30 12.73
C GLY A 215 27.60 -6.99 11.50
N SER A 216 26.98 -6.86 10.32
CA SER A 216 27.51 -7.39 9.05
C SER A 216 28.00 -6.25 8.16
N ALA A 217 29.14 -6.42 7.52
CA ALA A 217 29.58 -5.56 6.40
C ALA A 217 28.95 -5.99 5.07
N ASN A 218 28.43 -7.21 4.99
CA ASN A 218 27.89 -7.78 3.77
C ASN A 218 26.40 -7.53 3.67
N ALA A 219 25.98 -6.95 2.55
CA ALA A 219 24.57 -6.80 2.21
C ALA A 219 23.95 -8.14 1.80
N ARG A 220 22.66 -8.29 2.10
CA ARG A 220 21.83 -9.43 1.72
C ARG A 220 20.67 -8.95 0.86
N THR A 221 20.16 -9.84 0.02
CA THR A 221 18.96 -9.61 -0.79
C THR A 221 17.89 -10.60 -0.38
N ARG A 222 16.66 -10.13 -0.16
CA ARG A 222 15.47 -10.94 0.13
C ARG A 222 14.42 -10.68 -0.94
N PRO A 223 13.82 -11.71 -1.54
CA PRO A 223 12.64 -11.51 -2.35
C PRO A 223 11.44 -11.19 -1.45
N PHE A 224 10.58 -10.30 -1.90
CA PHE A 224 9.16 -10.33 -1.54
C PHE A 224 8.51 -11.48 -2.31
N PHE A 225 8.73 -11.49 -3.62
CA PHE A 225 8.35 -12.55 -4.52
C PHE A 225 9.23 -12.49 -5.79
N LEU A 226 9.23 -13.58 -6.55
CA LEU A 226 9.76 -13.67 -7.91
C LEU A 226 8.83 -14.59 -8.69
N GLN A 227 8.17 -14.05 -9.71
CA GLN A 227 7.36 -14.82 -10.64
C GLN A 227 8.15 -15.00 -11.94
N VAL A 228 8.21 -16.24 -12.43
CA VAL A 228 8.78 -16.57 -13.74
C VAL A 228 7.71 -17.32 -14.51
N ILE A 229 7.34 -16.83 -15.69
CA ILE A 229 6.32 -17.43 -16.55
C ILE A 229 6.90 -18.72 -17.13
N ARG A 230 6.39 -19.87 -16.68
CA ARG A 230 6.88 -21.20 -17.10
C ARG A 230 5.96 -21.89 -18.11
N SER A 231 4.68 -21.53 -18.08
CA SER A 231 3.63 -21.97 -18.97
C SER A 231 2.73 -20.80 -19.35
N ASP A 232 1.92 -21.00 -20.39
CA ASP A 232 0.82 -20.14 -20.81
C ASP A 232 -0.31 -20.01 -19.78
N GLU A 233 -0.40 -20.95 -18.83
CA GLU A 233 -1.34 -20.90 -17.70
C GLU A 233 -0.91 -19.94 -16.57
N THR A 234 0.33 -19.41 -16.61
CA THR A 234 0.80 -18.50 -15.56
C THR A 234 0.23 -17.10 -15.79
N VAL A 235 -0.67 -16.65 -14.92
CA VAL A 235 -1.20 -15.28 -14.95
C VAL A 235 -0.14 -14.30 -14.42
N PRO A 236 0.31 -13.34 -15.24
CA PRO A 236 1.35 -12.41 -14.82
C PRO A 236 0.81 -11.41 -13.80
N GLU A 237 1.52 -11.27 -12.69
CA GLU A 237 1.20 -10.35 -11.62
C GLU A 237 2.32 -9.32 -11.48
N GLN A 238 1.98 -8.06 -11.77
CA GLN A 238 2.91 -6.95 -11.54
C GLN A 238 2.71 -6.41 -10.14
N THR A 239 3.80 -6.30 -9.38
CA THR A 239 3.79 -5.74 -8.01
C THR A 239 4.77 -4.60 -7.85
N LEU A 240 4.32 -3.51 -7.25
CA LEU A 240 5.12 -2.33 -6.90
C LEU A 240 4.95 -1.97 -5.43
N VAL A 241 5.93 -1.26 -4.87
CA VAL A 241 5.76 -0.60 -3.57
C VAL A 241 4.92 0.65 -3.78
N VAL A 242 3.89 0.85 -2.96
CA VAL A 242 2.98 1.99 -3.00
C VAL A 242 2.96 2.77 -1.68
N GLY A 243 3.50 2.21 -0.60
CA GLY A 243 3.65 2.90 0.67
C GLY A 243 4.81 2.36 1.50
N ILE A 244 5.42 3.25 2.27
CA ILE A 244 6.37 2.92 3.34
C ILE A 244 6.03 3.86 4.50
N LEU A 245 5.60 3.30 5.63
CA LEU A 245 5.10 4.06 6.77
C LEU A 245 5.07 3.19 8.02
N ASP A 246 5.21 3.80 9.19
CA ASP A 246 5.06 3.12 10.49
C ASP A 246 3.57 3.03 10.86
N VAL A 247 2.97 1.88 10.59
CA VAL A 247 1.53 1.63 10.78
C VAL A 247 1.26 1.27 12.25
N ASN A 248 2.12 0.47 12.88
CA ASN A 248 1.88 -0.05 14.23
C ASN A 248 2.36 0.88 15.37
N GLY A 249 3.21 1.85 15.06
CA GLY A 249 3.76 2.85 15.97
C GLY A 249 5.03 2.40 16.68
N ASP A 250 5.71 1.36 16.20
CA ASP A 250 6.88 0.78 16.86
C ASP A 250 8.22 1.43 16.43
N GLY A 251 8.18 2.41 15.53
CA GLY A 251 9.36 3.10 15.02
C GLY A 251 10.05 2.39 13.85
N THR A 252 9.52 1.26 13.39
CA THR A 252 9.93 0.55 12.17
C THR A 252 8.85 0.75 11.10
N ALA A 253 9.25 0.99 9.85
CA ALA A 253 8.27 1.07 8.77
C ALA A 253 7.78 -0.29 8.30
N GLU A 254 6.48 -0.38 8.09
CA GLU A 254 5.87 -1.37 7.22
C GLU A 254 5.94 -0.92 5.74
N ILE A 255 5.85 -1.90 4.85
CA ILE A 255 5.89 -1.72 3.41
C ILE A 255 4.56 -2.17 2.83
N VAL A 256 3.93 -1.31 2.03
CA VAL A 256 2.69 -1.61 1.33
C VAL A 256 3.04 -1.87 -0.12
N THR A 257 2.74 -3.06 -0.59
CA THR A 257 2.82 -3.40 -2.01
C THR A 257 1.44 -3.42 -2.61
N ARG A 258 1.32 -2.98 -3.86
CA ARG A 258 0.16 -3.22 -4.69
C ARG A 258 0.57 -4.20 -5.78
N SER A 259 -0.23 -5.21 -6.01
CA SER A 259 -0.15 -6.09 -7.16
C SER A 259 -1.36 -5.91 -8.07
N ALA A 260 -1.18 -6.19 -9.36
CA ALA A 260 -2.22 -6.13 -10.36
C ALA A 260 -2.00 -7.19 -11.44
N TYR A 261 -3.09 -7.82 -11.86
CA TYR A 261 -3.20 -8.67 -13.02
C TYR A 261 -4.45 -8.27 -13.83
N TYR A 262 -4.69 -8.89 -14.98
CA TYR A 262 -5.73 -8.42 -15.91
C TYR A 262 -7.16 -8.46 -15.35
N GLU A 263 -7.42 -9.32 -14.36
CA GLU A 263 -8.73 -9.56 -13.77
C GLU A 263 -8.84 -9.05 -12.32
N GLY A 264 -7.77 -8.46 -11.77
CA GLY A 264 -7.77 -8.05 -10.38
C GLY A 264 -6.51 -7.37 -9.88
N TRP A 265 -6.52 -7.05 -8.60
CA TRP A 265 -5.41 -6.40 -7.91
C TRP A 265 -5.48 -6.72 -6.42
N ALA A 266 -4.33 -6.58 -5.76
CA ALA A 266 -4.26 -6.75 -4.31
C ALA A 266 -3.31 -5.73 -3.69
N TYR A 267 -3.48 -5.50 -2.40
CA TYR A 267 -2.54 -4.84 -1.52
C TYR A 267 -2.06 -5.83 -0.47
N GLN A 268 -0.78 -5.76 -0.14
CA GLN A 268 -0.20 -6.50 0.96
C GLN A 268 0.56 -5.54 1.87
N LEU A 269 0.32 -5.67 3.16
CA LEU A 269 1.04 -4.97 4.21
C LEU A 269 2.12 -5.91 4.77
N TRP A 270 3.37 -5.50 4.65
CA TRP A 270 4.53 -6.27 5.04
C TRP A 270 5.21 -5.65 6.24
N GLN A 271 5.42 -6.45 7.28
CA GLN A 271 6.27 -6.11 8.41
C GLN A 271 7.72 -6.54 8.13
N TRP A 272 8.65 -5.61 8.37
CA TRP A 272 10.08 -5.88 8.40
C TRP A 272 10.54 -6.05 9.85
N LYS A 273 11.01 -7.24 10.23
CA LYS A 273 11.50 -7.48 11.58
C LYS A 273 12.63 -8.49 11.60
N GLY A 274 13.76 -8.12 12.18
CA GLY A 274 14.90 -9.02 12.39
C GLY A 274 15.43 -9.66 11.10
N GLY A 275 15.44 -8.91 9.99
CA GLY A 275 15.91 -9.43 8.70
C GLY A 275 14.89 -10.30 7.94
N LYS A 276 13.63 -10.30 8.37
CA LYS A 276 12.52 -11.08 7.78
C LYS A 276 11.39 -10.15 7.35
N LEU A 277 10.81 -10.47 6.19
CA LEU A 277 9.58 -9.89 5.68
C LEU A 277 8.42 -10.83 6.02
N THR A 278 7.31 -10.31 6.52
CA THR A 278 6.10 -11.09 6.83
C THR A 278 4.87 -10.30 6.42
N VAL A 279 3.97 -10.93 5.66
CA VAL A 279 2.67 -10.34 5.38
C VAL A 279 1.85 -10.36 6.66
N VAL A 280 1.41 -9.19 7.12
CA VAL A 280 0.58 -9.04 8.32
C VAL A 280 -0.88 -8.76 7.98
N SER A 281 -1.14 -8.30 6.76
CA SER A 281 -2.48 -8.10 6.22
C SER A 281 -2.45 -8.10 4.71
N SER A 282 -3.55 -8.53 4.09
CA SER A 282 -3.73 -8.57 2.64
C SER A 282 -5.18 -8.29 2.31
N TRP A 283 -5.42 -7.51 1.26
CA TRP A 283 -6.75 -7.27 0.72
C TRP A 283 -6.67 -7.17 -0.80
N GLY A 284 -7.67 -7.63 -1.53
CA GLY A 284 -7.67 -7.53 -2.98
C GLY A 284 -9.03 -7.86 -3.57
N ALA A 285 -9.17 -7.53 -4.83
CA ALA A 285 -10.37 -7.68 -5.63
C ALA A 285 -9.97 -8.29 -6.97
N GLY A 286 -10.65 -9.35 -7.41
CA GLY A 286 -10.41 -9.92 -8.74
C GLY A 286 -11.42 -10.99 -9.11
N VAL A 287 -11.73 -11.09 -10.41
CA VAL A 287 -12.63 -12.10 -10.98
C VAL A 287 -11.95 -13.47 -11.01
#